data_AF-A0A1G5KHN1-F1
#
_entry.id   AF-A0A1G5KHN1-F1
#
_cell.length_a   1.000
_cell.length_b   1.000
_cell.length_c   1.000
_cell.angle_alpha   90.00
_cell.angle_beta   90.00
_cell.angle_gamma   90.00
#
_symmetry.space_group_name_H-M   'P 1'
#
loop_
_entity.id
_entity.type
_entity.pdbx_description
1 polymer ?
#
loop_
_entity_poly.entity_id
_entity_poly.type
_entity_poly.pdbx_seq_one_letter_code
_entity_poly.pdbx_strand_id
1 'polypeptide(L)'
;MILVFDVGNTNIVIGVYKGTELIDSWRIATDKDKTSDEYGIMIHYLFQLSNLDMKSIKDVIISSVVPNIMYSLEHAIRKLFNVAPLVVGPGIKTGMNIKIDNPKQVGADRIVNAVAAYEKYSGPLIIVDFGTATTFCAISQKGDYLGGTIAPGIKISSDALFQRAAKLPRVELIKPGKVICKNTNNSIQSGVIYGYVGLVEYIVRKMIQELGGEDVKVVATGGLASLIASETNYIHIIDKLLTLDGLRIIYDRNKEERIKYIDGQE
;
A
#
# COMPACT_ATOMS: atom_id res chain seq x y z
N MET A 1 17.45 -12.71 -6.39
CA MET A 1 16.18 -12.26 -5.81
C MET A 1 16.21 -10.75 -5.69
N ILE A 2 15.07 -10.11 -5.50
CA ILE A 2 15.00 -8.68 -5.15
C ILE A 2 14.27 -8.51 -3.82
N LEU A 3 14.61 -7.45 -3.11
CA LEU A 3 13.92 -7.04 -1.89
C LEU A 3 13.08 -5.80 -2.20
N VAL A 4 11.82 -5.79 -1.78
CA VAL A 4 10.92 -4.66 -1.97
C VAL A 4 10.51 -4.12 -0.60
N PHE A 5 10.47 -2.79 -0.46
CA PHE A 5 10.02 -2.11 0.75
C PHE A 5 8.87 -1.16 0.43
N ASP A 6 7.73 -1.37 1.07
CA ASP A 6 6.63 -0.41 1.13
C ASP A 6 6.62 0.26 2.50
N VAL A 7 7.07 1.51 2.54
CA VAL A 7 7.22 2.31 3.76
C VAL A 7 6.00 3.21 3.94
N GLY A 8 5.04 2.71 4.72
CA GLY A 8 3.87 3.47 5.16
C GLY A 8 4.10 4.23 6.47
N ASN A 9 3.15 5.08 6.85
CA ASN A 9 3.20 5.85 8.10
C ASN A 9 3.17 4.96 9.37
N THR A 10 2.46 3.84 9.31
CA THR A 10 2.27 2.95 10.47
C THR A 10 3.15 1.71 10.40
N ASN A 11 3.35 1.16 9.20
CA ASN A 11 4.10 -0.08 9.01
C ASN A 11 4.98 0.02 7.77
N ILE A 12 6.09 -0.71 7.82
CA ILE A 12 6.90 -1.06 6.65
C ILE A 12 6.56 -2.51 6.29
N VAL A 13 6.20 -2.75 5.04
CA VAL A 13 6.02 -4.09 4.49
C VAL A 13 7.23 -4.41 3.63
N ILE A 14 7.85 -5.55 3.89
CA ILE A 14 9.07 -6.02 3.24
C ILE A 14 8.71 -7.29 2.48
N GLY A 15 9.12 -7.42 1.22
CA GLY A 15 8.87 -8.62 0.41
C GLY A 15 10.13 -9.10 -0.32
N VAL A 16 10.34 -10.41 -0.38
CA VAL A 16 11.44 -11.03 -1.15
C VAL A 16 10.86 -11.70 -2.38
N TYR A 17 11.28 -11.27 -3.57
CA TYR A 17 10.84 -11.86 -4.84
C TYR A 17 11.95 -12.66 -5.54
N LYS A 18 11.57 -13.80 -6.09
CA LYS A 18 12.36 -14.57 -7.07
C LYS A 18 11.62 -14.58 -8.40
N GLY A 19 12.00 -13.69 -9.31
CA GLY A 19 11.21 -13.46 -10.52
C GLY A 19 9.85 -12.87 -10.14
N THR A 20 8.75 -13.54 -10.52
CA THR A 20 7.39 -13.12 -10.18
C THR A 20 6.86 -13.76 -8.89
N GLU A 21 7.60 -14.68 -8.28
CA GLU A 21 7.18 -15.39 -7.07
C GLU A 21 7.60 -14.62 -5.81
N LEU A 22 6.64 -14.34 -4.93
CA LEU A 22 6.90 -13.83 -3.59
C LEU A 22 7.32 -14.99 -2.69
N ILE A 23 8.60 -15.00 -2.28
CA ILE A 23 9.19 -16.04 -1.45
C ILE A 23 8.80 -15.86 0.03
N ASP A 24 8.86 -14.61 0.51
CA ASP A 24 8.43 -14.28 1.85
C ASP A 24 8.07 -12.80 1.97
N SER A 25 7.29 -12.45 2.99
CA SER A 25 6.98 -11.06 3.33
C SER A 25 6.84 -10.86 4.83
N TRP A 26 7.31 -9.71 5.30
CA TRP A 26 7.23 -9.31 6.70
C TRP A 26 6.59 -7.94 6.85
N ARG A 27 6.05 -7.69 8.02
CA ARG A 27 5.49 -6.39 8.40
C ARG A 27 6.08 -5.96 9.73
N ILE A 28 6.68 -4.78 9.75
CA ILE A 28 7.28 -4.17 10.94
C ILE A 28 6.67 -2.79 11.16
N ALA A 29 6.69 -2.30 12.39
CA ALA A 29 6.23 -0.95 12.69
C ALA A 29 7.19 0.09 12.08
N THR A 30 6.62 1.15 11.49
CA THR A 30 7.41 2.30 11.06
C THR A 30 7.86 3.08 12.27
N ASP A 31 9.16 3.28 12.40
CA ASP A 31 9.75 3.99 13.52
C ASP A 31 10.71 5.06 12.99
N LYS A 32 10.39 6.31 13.35
CA LYS A 32 11.08 7.49 12.84
C LYS A 32 12.45 7.70 13.49
N ASP A 33 12.65 7.07 14.65
CA ASP A 33 13.84 7.25 15.46
C ASP A 33 14.83 6.10 15.27
N LYS A 34 14.45 5.05 14.50
CA LYS A 34 15.34 3.92 14.19
C LYS A 34 16.54 4.34 13.35
N THR A 35 17.70 3.93 13.82
CA THR A 35 18.99 4.07 13.16
C THR A 35 19.19 3.02 12.06
N SER A 36 20.19 3.24 11.21
CA SER A 36 20.56 2.29 10.15
C SER A 36 20.99 0.93 10.71
N ASP A 37 21.67 0.89 11.86
CA ASP A 37 22.10 -0.35 12.50
C ASP A 37 20.93 -1.16 13.07
N GLU A 38 19.94 -0.49 13.67
CA GLU A 38 18.72 -1.15 14.16
C GLU A 38 17.89 -1.75 13.02
N TYR A 39 17.74 -1.01 11.90
CA TYR A 39 17.16 -1.57 10.68
C TYR A 39 17.99 -2.75 10.16
N GLY A 40 19.32 -2.62 10.19
CA GLY A 40 20.26 -3.67 9.78
C GLY A 40 20.07 -4.98 10.56
N ILE A 41 20.04 -4.90 11.89
CA ILE A 41 19.83 -6.03 12.79
C ILE A 41 18.46 -6.67 12.53
N MET A 42 17.41 -5.84 12.41
CA MET A 42 16.05 -6.32 12.18
C MET A 42 15.93 -7.07 10.86
N ILE A 43 16.42 -6.48 9.76
CA ILE A 43 16.38 -7.12 8.44
C ILE A 43 17.19 -8.41 8.45
N HIS A 44 18.39 -8.42 9.03
CA HIS A 44 19.20 -9.64 9.14
C HIS A 44 18.44 -10.74 9.90
N TYR A 45 17.79 -10.40 11.01
CA TYR A 45 17.03 -11.38 11.79
C TYR A 45 15.81 -11.92 11.04
N LEU A 46 15.09 -11.09 10.27
CA LEU A 46 13.99 -11.55 9.42
C LEU A 46 14.46 -12.58 8.37
N PHE A 47 15.61 -12.34 7.74
CA PHE A 47 16.21 -13.30 6.81
C PHE A 47 16.58 -14.62 7.49
N GLN A 48 17.16 -14.56 8.70
CA GLN A 48 17.48 -15.75 9.47
C GLN A 48 16.24 -16.57 9.84
N LEU A 49 15.16 -15.92 10.32
CA LEU A 49 13.92 -16.60 10.69
C LEU A 49 13.30 -17.36 9.51
N SER A 50 13.43 -16.82 8.31
CA SER A 50 12.89 -17.42 7.10
C SER A 50 13.87 -18.32 6.36
N ASN A 51 15.05 -18.58 6.93
CA ASN A 51 16.14 -19.35 6.32
C ASN A 51 16.53 -18.84 4.92
N LEU A 52 16.51 -17.51 4.72
CA LEU A 52 16.89 -16.87 3.47
C LEU A 52 18.33 -16.36 3.54
N ASP A 53 19.09 -16.59 2.46
CA ASP A 53 20.44 -16.04 2.32
C ASP A 53 20.37 -14.60 1.81
N MET A 54 20.89 -13.65 2.59
CA MET A 54 20.97 -12.24 2.22
C MET A 54 21.82 -12.03 0.95
N LYS A 55 22.82 -12.87 0.69
CA LYS A 55 23.66 -12.80 -0.52
C LYS A 55 22.87 -13.10 -1.81
N SER A 56 21.69 -13.69 -1.70
CA SER A 56 20.82 -13.97 -2.85
C SER A 56 20.06 -12.72 -3.35
N ILE A 57 20.03 -11.66 -2.55
CA ILE A 57 19.42 -10.38 -2.90
C ILE A 57 20.38 -9.63 -3.81
N LYS A 58 19.98 -9.49 -5.06
CA LYS A 58 20.75 -8.75 -6.07
C LYS A 58 20.39 -7.28 -6.08
N ASP A 59 19.23 -6.95 -5.54
CA ASP A 59 18.70 -5.61 -5.67
C ASP A 59 17.59 -5.27 -4.68
N VAL A 60 17.37 -3.97 -4.49
CA VAL A 60 16.35 -3.41 -3.60
C VAL A 60 15.58 -2.28 -4.27
N ILE A 61 14.24 -2.27 -4.10
CA ILE A 61 13.37 -1.15 -4.46
C ILE A 61 12.54 -0.70 -3.24
N ILE A 62 12.33 0.62 -3.11
CA ILE A 62 11.60 1.23 -2.00
C ILE A 62 10.51 2.15 -2.54
N SER A 63 9.28 2.01 -2.03
CA SER A 63 8.24 3.03 -2.06
C SER A 63 8.10 3.60 -0.66
N SER A 64 8.04 4.93 -0.53
CA SER A 64 7.91 5.56 0.78
C SER A 64 7.04 6.80 0.74
N VAL A 65 6.18 6.92 1.75
CA VAL A 65 5.45 8.14 2.10
C VAL A 65 5.98 8.76 3.41
N VAL A 66 7.12 8.28 3.91
CA VAL A 66 7.74 8.71 5.18
C VAL A 66 9.20 9.13 4.94
N PRO A 67 9.46 10.40 4.59
CA PRO A 67 10.81 10.87 4.24
C PRO A 67 11.84 10.70 5.35
N ASN A 68 11.42 10.86 6.61
CA ASN A 68 12.33 10.91 7.76
C ASN A 68 13.14 9.64 7.99
N ILE A 69 12.65 8.48 7.53
CA ILE A 69 13.36 7.20 7.73
C ILE A 69 14.27 6.82 6.56
N MET A 70 14.15 7.52 5.42
CA MET A 70 14.81 7.11 4.18
C MET A 70 16.32 7.10 4.32
N TYR A 71 16.90 8.10 5.01
CA TYR A 71 18.34 8.16 5.25
C TYR A 71 18.85 6.91 5.98
N SER A 72 18.22 6.56 7.12
CA SER A 72 18.59 5.37 7.90
C SER A 72 18.38 4.08 7.11
N LEU A 73 17.24 3.95 6.43
CA LEU A 73 16.88 2.73 5.69
C LEU A 73 17.78 2.50 4.48
N GLU A 74 18.06 3.54 3.69
CA GLU A 74 18.97 3.44 2.54
C GLU A 74 20.39 3.09 2.98
N HIS A 75 20.86 3.66 4.10
CA HIS A 75 22.18 3.33 4.62
C HIS A 75 22.25 1.88 5.14
N ALA A 76 21.20 1.39 5.81
CA ALA A 76 21.09 0.00 6.21
C ALA A 76 21.15 -0.94 5.01
N ILE A 77 20.41 -0.63 3.95
CA ILE A 77 20.39 -1.42 2.70
C ILE A 77 21.77 -1.47 2.06
N ARG A 78 22.47 -0.32 1.94
CA ARG A 78 23.83 -0.27 1.39
C ARG A 78 24.80 -1.11 2.22
N LYS A 79 24.73 -1.04 3.55
CA LYS A 79 25.60 -1.79 4.46
C LYS A 79 25.34 -3.30 4.39
N LEU A 80 24.09 -3.73 4.28
CA LEU A 80 23.70 -5.14 4.29
C LEU A 80 23.89 -5.84 2.94
N PHE A 81 23.52 -5.15 1.85
CA PHE A 81 23.39 -5.78 0.53
C PHE A 81 24.39 -5.23 -0.50
N ASN A 82 25.16 -4.19 -0.15
CA ASN A 82 26.10 -3.51 -1.05
C ASN A 82 25.44 -3.02 -2.35
N VAL A 83 24.19 -2.55 -2.26
CA VAL A 83 23.44 -1.97 -3.38
C VAL A 83 22.83 -0.62 -3.01
N ALA A 84 22.76 0.30 -3.96
CA ALA A 84 22.01 1.54 -3.84
C ALA A 84 20.53 1.27 -4.18
N PRO A 85 19.56 1.39 -3.27
CA PRO A 85 18.17 1.03 -3.57
C PRO A 85 17.56 1.94 -4.65
N LEU A 86 16.69 1.36 -5.49
CA LEU A 86 15.83 2.13 -6.38
C LEU A 86 14.67 2.73 -5.57
N VAL A 87 14.51 4.04 -5.57
CA VAL A 87 13.43 4.71 -4.83
C VAL A 87 12.34 5.15 -5.81
N VAL A 88 11.09 4.75 -5.56
CA VAL A 88 9.93 5.19 -6.34
C VAL A 88 9.69 6.68 -6.10
N GLY A 89 9.81 7.46 -7.16
CA GLY A 89 9.66 8.92 -7.12
C GLY A 89 9.68 9.55 -8.52
N PRO A 90 9.75 10.89 -8.61
CA PRO A 90 9.80 11.59 -9.88
C PRO A 90 10.91 11.07 -10.80
N GLY A 91 10.56 10.74 -12.05
CA GLY A 91 11.50 10.24 -13.05
C GLY A 91 11.54 8.71 -13.17
N ILE A 92 10.95 7.95 -12.23
CA ILE A 92 10.88 6.49 -12.36
C ILE A 92 9.94 6.08 -13.50
N LYS A 93 10.30 5.05 -14.26
CA LYS A 93 9.44 4.54 -15.33
C LYS A 93 8.31 3.71 -14.72
N THR A 94 7.16 4.34 -14.56
CA THR A 94 5.95 3.68 -14.08
C THR A 94 5.20 2.99 -15.21
N GLY A 95 5.41 3.35 -16.48
CA GLY A 95 4.60 2.88 -17.62
C GLY A 95 3.15 3.35 -17.58
N MET A 96 2.82 4.31 -16.70
CA MET A 96 1.49 4.80 -16.46
C MET A 96 1.45 6.32 -16.60
N ASN A 97 0.47 6.81 -17.35
CA ASN A 97 0.29 8.25 -17.57
C ASN A 97 -0.50 8.86 -16.40
N ILE A 98 0.07 9.86 -15.72
CA ILE A 98 -0.53 10.46 -14.53
C ILE A 98 -1.29 11.73 -14.93
N LYS A 99 -2.61 11.65 -14.99
CA LYS A 99 -3.54 12.72 -15.42
C LYS A 99 -4.08 13.53 -14.23
N ILE A 100 -3.17 14.02 -13.39
CA ILE A 100 -3.54 14.97 -12.34
C ILE A 100 -2.75 16.27 -12.50
N ASP A 101 -3.27 17.38 -11.97
CA ASP A 101 -2.69 18.72 -12.14
C ASP A 101 -1.23 18.80 -11.70
N ASN A 102 -0.89 18.13 -10.59
CA ASN A 102 0.48 18.07 -10.08
C ASN A 102 0.90 16.62 -9.79
N PRO A 103 1.46 15.89 -10.78
CA PRO A 103 1.85 14.49 -10.64
C PRO A 103 2.82 14.21 -9.49
N LYS A 104 3.64 15.20 -9.09
CA LYS A 104 4.62 15.07 -8.00
C LYS A 104 3.96 14.97 -6.61
N GLN A 105 2.68 15.31 -6.49
CA GLN A 105 1.95 15.25 -5.22
C GLN A 105 1.27 13.89 -4.96
N VAL A 106 1.26 12.98 -5.94
CA VAL A 106 0.73 11.65 -5.70
C VAL A 106 1.70 10.87 -4.83
N GLY A 107 1.19 10.26 -3.75
CA GLY A 107 1.97 9.31 -2.96
C GLY A 107 2.49 8.17 -3.82
N ALA A 108 3.74 7.75 -3.56
CA ALA A 108 4.39 6.68 -4.31
C ALA A 108 3.58 5.37 -4.22
N ASP A 109 3.04 5.07 -3.04
CA ASP A 109 2.15 3.92 -2.77
C ASP A 109 0.94 3.85 -3.72
N ARG A 110 0.27 4.98 -3.97
CA ARG A 110 -0.90 5.05 -4.87
C ARG A 110 -0.52 4.75 -6.31
N ILE A 111 0.63 5.24 -6.77
CA ILE A 111 1.13 4.96 -8.12
C ILE A 111 1.55 3.49 -8.25
N VAL A 112 2.22 2.95 -7.24
CA VAL A 112 2.61 1.54 -7.18
C VAL A 112 1.38 0.63 -7.25
N ASN A 113 0.36 0.92 -6.45
CA ASN A 113 -0.92 0.20 -6.48
C ASN A 113 -1.60 0.29 -7.85
N ALA A 114 -1.60 1.47 -8.47
CA ALA A 114 -2.19 1.68 -9.79
C ALA A 114 -1.48 0.86 -10.88
N VAL A 115 -0.14 0.84 -10.87
CA VAL A 115 0.66 0.02 -11.78
C VAL A 115 0.32 -1.46 -11.62
N ALA A 116 0.31 -1.96 -10.39
CA ALA A 116 0.00 -3.37 -10.11
C ALA A 116 -1.42 -3.75 -10.54
N ALA A 117 -2.40 -2.93 -10.19
CA ALA A 117 -3.80 -3.22 -10.48
C ALA A 117 -4.08 -3.24 -11.99
N TYR A 118 -3.52 -2.28 -12.74
CA TYR A 118 -3.70 -2.24 -14.17
C TYR A 118 -3.03 -3.44 -14.86
N GLU A 119 -1.81 -3.80 -14.44
CA GLU A 119 -1.09 -4.96 -14.98
C GLU A 119 -1.84 -6.27 -14.74
N LYS A 120 -2.39 -6.46 -13.52
CA LYS A 120 -3.05 -7.72 -13.13
C LYS A 120 -4.49 -7.83 -13.61
N TYR A 121 -5.22 -6.71 -13.70
CA TYR A 121 -6.69 -6.73 -13.86
C TYR A 121 -7.21 -5.96 -15.07
N SER A 122 -6.37 -5.14 -15.72
CA SER A 122 -6.74 -4.19 -16.78
C SER A 122 -7.80 -3.16 -16.35
N GLY A 123 -7.84 -2.02 -17.06
CA GLY A 123 -8.80 -0.95 -16.80
C GLY A 123 -10.14 -1.12 -17.53
N PRO A 124 -11.12 -0.22 -17.26
CA PRO A 124 -11.11 0.75 -16.17
C PRO A 124 -11.25 0.05 -14.81
N LEU A 125 -10.61 0.59 -13.79
CA LEU A 125 -10.71 0.04 -12.44
C LEU A 125 -10.57 1.10 -11.37
N ILE A 126 -11.12 0.81 -10.21
CA ILE A 126 -10.98 1.59 -8.98
C ILE A 126 -10.17 0.77 -7.98
N ILE A 127 -9.22 1.43 -7.32
CA ILE A 127 -8.48 0.85 -6.19
C ILE A 127 -8.98 1.48 -4.91
N VAL A 128 -9.28 0.66 -3.90
CA VAL A 128 -9.61 1.09 -2.55
C VAL A 128 -8.56 0.53 -1.59
N ASP A 129 -7.65 1.39 -1.11
CA ASP A 129 -6.61 1.00 -0.15
C ASP A 129 -7.03 1.36 1.27
N PHE A 130 -7.25 0.35 2.12
CA PHE A 130 -7.60 0.48 3.53
C PHE A 130 -6.35 0.54 4.42
N GLY A 131 -5.62 1.63 4.31
CA GLY A 131 -4.40 1.93 5.07
C GLY A 131 -4.63 2.88 6.27
N THR A 132 -3.61 3.69 6.56
CA THR A 132 -3.70 4.79 7.55
C THR A 132 -4.80 5.78 7.16
N ALA A 133 -4.85 6.14 5.88
CA ALA A 133 -6.02 6.73 5.23
C ALA A 133 -6.68 5.67 4.34
N THR A 134 -7.97 5.84 4.05
CA THR A 134 -8.59 5.09 2.96
C THR A 134 -8.48 5.90 1.69
N THR A 135 -7.79 5.37 0.69
CA THR A 135 -7.62 6.05 -0.60
C THR A 135 -8.41 5.36 -1.69
N PHE A 136 -8.95 6.16 -2.59
CA PHE A 136 -9.64 5.72 -3.78
C PHE A 136 -8.85 6.23 -4.99
N CYS A 137 -8.53 5.36 -5.94
CA CYS A 137 -7.82 5.73 -7.16
C CYS A 137 -8.58 5.22 -8.38
N ALA A 138 -8.81 6.10 -9.36
CA ALA A 138 -9.43 5.78 -10.64
C ALA A 138 -8.36 5.58 -11.72
N ILE A 139 -8.45 4.46 -12.43
CA ILE A 139 -7.58 4.15 -13.56
C ILE A 139 -8.47 3.98 -14.80
N SER A 140 -8.12 4.67 -15.89
CA SER A 140 -8.87 4.64 -17.15
C SER A 140 -8.72 3.28 -17.87
N GLN A 141 -9.58 3.03 -18.87
CA GLN A 141 -9.44 1.88 -19.78
C GLN A 141 -8.03 1.79 -20.41
N LYS A 142 -7.42 2.94 -20.71
CA LYS A 142 -6.11 3.06 -21.34
C LYS A 142 -4.94 2.96 -20.35
N GLY A 143 -5.22 2.79 -19.06
CA GLY A 143 -4.20 2.76 -18.01
C GLY A 143 -3.71 4.14 -17.59
N ASP A 144 -4.48 5.21 -17.82
CA ASP A 144 -4.17 6.51 -17.25
C ASP A 144 -4.59 6.54 -15.76
N TYR A 145 -3.73 7.05 -14.89
CA TYR A 145 -4.09 7.38 -13.52
C TYR A 145 -4.86 8.70 -13.51
N LEU A 146 -6.16 8.64 -13.20
CA LEU A 146 -7.07 9.79 -13.28
C LEU A 146 -7.20 10.57 -11.96
N GLY A 147 -6.56 10.09 -10.89
CA GLY A 147 -6.71 10.66 -9.55
C GLY A 147 -7.69 9.86 -8.69
N GLY A 148 -8.40 10.54 -7.79
CA GLY A 148 -9.39 9.92 -6.90
C GLY A 148 -9.51 10.67 -5.58
N THR A 149 -10.03 10.01 -4.54
CA THR A 149 -10.38 10.65 -3.26
C THR A 149 -9.64 10.03 -2.07
N ILE A 150 -9.59 10.74 -0.94
CA ILE A 150 -8.95 10.30 0.29
C ILE A 150 -9.93 10.53 1.45
N ALA A 151 -10.14 9.51 2.27
CA ALA A 151 -10.95 9.56 3.48
C ALA A 151 -10.11 9.15 4.72
N PRO A 152 -10.46 9.60 5.94
CA PRO A 152 -9.80 9.16 7.16
C PRO A 152 -9.94 7.65 7.32
N GLY A 153 -8.84 6.91 7.53
CA GLY A 153 -8.87 5.45 7.64
C GLY A 153 -9.70 4.94 8.82
N ILE A 154 -10.21 3.72 8.75
CA ILE A 154 -11.15 3.14 9.73
C ILE A 154 -10.59 3.23 11.16
N LYS A 155 -9.30 2.88 11.34
CA LYS A 155 -8.63 2.96 12.65
C LYS A 155 -8.53 4.40 13.15
N ILE A 156 -8.18 5.36 12.28
CA ILE A 156 -8.13 6.78 12.65
C ILE A 156 -9.50 7.27 13.09
N SER A 157 -10.56 6.94 12.33
CA SER A 157 -11.93 7.32 12.67
C SER A 157 -12.36 6.75 14.03
N SER A 158 -12.04 5.48 14.29
CA SER A 158 -12.34 4.84 15.58
C SER A 158 -11.51 5.41 16.74
N ASP A 159 -10.23 5.64 16.53
CA ASP A 159 -9.34 6.22 17.54
C ASP A 159 -9.73 7.67 17.87
N ALA A 160 -10.21 8.44 16.88
CA ALA A 160 -10.69 9.80 17.09
C ALA A 160 -11.94 9.85 18.00
N LEU A 161 -12.88 8.90 17.83
CA LEU A 161 -14.04 8.75 18.72
C LEU A 161 -13.59 8.50 20.16
N PHE A 162 -12.65 7.58 20.37
CA PHE A 162 -12.09 7.28 21.68
C PHE A 162 -11.35 8.48 22.31
N GLN A 163 -10.52 9.18 21.53
CA GLN A 163 -9.70 10.29 22.03
C GLN A 163 -10.51 11.55 22.36
N ARG A 164 -11.61 11.80 21.64
CA ARG A 164 -12.37 13.06 21.73
C ARG A 164 -13.68 12.94 22.53
N ALA A 165 -14.18 11.74 22.79
CA ALA A 165 -15.41 11.54 23.55
C ALA A 165 -15.13 10.95 24.93
N ALA A 166 -15.42 11.73 25.99
CA ALA A 166 -15.01 11.44 27.37
C ALA A 166 -15.51 10.09 27.95
N LYS A 167 -16.57 9.49 27.40
CA LYS A 167 -17.19 8.26 27.91
C LYS A 167 -17.18 7.09 26.93
N LEU A 168 -16.64 7.26 25.73
CA LEU A 168 -16.63 6.17 24.74
C LEU A 168 -15.38 5.31 24.93
N PRO A 169 -15.54 3.98 25.13
CA PRO A 169 -14.39 3.09 25.28
C PRO A 169 -13.73 2.85 23.92
N ARG A 170 -12.47 2.44 23.95
CA ARG A 170 -11.81 1.89 22.78
C ARG A 170 -12.42 0.52 22.48
N VAL A 171 -12.79 0.29 21.22
CA VAL A 171 -13.39 -0.98 20.76
C VAL A 171 -12.51 -1.64 19.71
N GLU A 172 -12.52 -2.96 19.69
CA GLU A 172 -11.95 -3.72 18.58
C GLU A 172 -12.87 -3.63 17.35
N LEU A 173 -12.27 -3.55 16.17
CA LEU A 173 -12.99 -3.48 14.89
C LEU A 173 -13.37 -4.89 14.43
N ILE A 174 -14.55 -5.33 14.84
CA ILE A 174 -15.15 -6.60 14.45
C ILE A 174 -16.55 -6.36 13.85
N LYS A 175 -17.02 -7.33 13.06
CA LYS A 175 -18.38 -7.31 12.49
C LYS A 175 -19.43 -7.38 13.62
N PRO A 176 -20.27 -6.35 13.81
CA PRO A 176 -21.22 -6.29 14.92
C PRO A 176 -22.54 -7.03 14.64
N GLY A 177 -22.80 -7.43 13.39
CA GLY A 177 -23.93 -8.25 12.95
C GLY A 177 -25.29 -7.56 12.89
N LYS A 178 -25.47 -6.43 13.59
CA LYS A 178 -26.70 -5.61 13.54
C LYS A 178 -26.35 -4.12 13.57
N VAL A 179 -27.16 -3.31 12.87
CA VAL A 179 -26.97 -1.86 12.84
C VAL A 179 -27.49 -1.21 14.14
N ILE A 180 -28.71 -1.56 14.56
CA ILE A 180 -29.34 -1.03 15.78
C ILE A 180 -28.88 -1.83 16.99
N CYS A 181 -28.01 -1.21 17.80
CA CYS A 181 -27.35 -1.84 18.93
C CYS A 181 -27.91 -1.38 20.28
N LYS A 182 -27.78 -2.24 21.30
CA LYS A 182 -28.32 -2.01 22.66
C LYS A 182 -27.26 -1.66 23.72
N ASN A 183 -25.98 -1.60 23.32
CA ASN A 183 -24.88 -1.22 24.21
C ASN A 183 -23.85 -0.39 23.43
N THR A 184 -23.09 0.41 24.16
CA THR A 184 -22.13 1.37 23.59
C THR A 184 -21.09 0.73 22.69
N ASN A 185 -20.51 -0.41 23.10
CA ASN A 185 -19.45 -1.06 22.33
C ASN A 185 -19.95 -1.48 20.95
N ASN A 186 -21.08 -2.18 20.90
CA ASN A 186 -21.70 -2.61 19.66
C ASN A 186 -22.19 -1.42 18.83
N SER A 187 -22.69 -0.35 19.46
CA SER A 187 -23.09 0.87 18.76
C SER A 187 -21.91 1.57 18.08
N ILE A 188 -20.74 1.65 18.73
CA ILE A 188 -19.52 2.18 18.11
C ILE A 188 -19.08 1.27 16.96
N GLN A 189 -18.98 -0.04 17.19
CA GLN A 189 -18.59 -1.00 16.15
C GLN A 189 -19.50 -0.92 14.93
N SER A 190 -20.82 -0.90 15.16
CA SER A 190 -21.84 -0.78 14.12
C SER A 190 -21.69 0.52 13.33
N GLY A 191 -21.62 1.66 14.03
CA GLY A 191 -21.47 2.96 13.38
C GLY A 191 -20.18 3.08 12.59
N VAL A 192 -19.06 2.58 13.12
CA VAL A 192 -17.77 2.59 12.43
C VAL A 192 -17.81 1.68 11.22
N ILE A 193 -18.15 0.39 11.36
CA ILE A 193 -18.07 -0.58 10.26
C ILE A 193 -19.11 -0.28 9.18
N TYR A 194 -20.40 -0.19 9.52
CA TYR A 194 -21.45 0.01 8.52
C TYR A 194 -21.45 1.44 7.95
N GLY A 195 -21.04 2.43 8.75
CA GLY A 195 -20.80 3.78 8.24
C GLY A 195 -19.67 3.79 7.21
N TYR A 196 -18.60 3.02 7.43
CA TYR A 196 -17.51 2.90 6.46
C TYR A 196 -17.91 2.15 5.19
N VAL A 197 -18.72 1.11 5.31
CA VAL A 197 -19.30 0.41 4.15
C VAL A 197 -20.09 1.41 3.30
N GLY A 198 -20.98 2.19 3.92
CA GLY A 198 -21.74 3.22 3.21
C GLY A 198 -20.87 4.29 2.56
N LEU A 199 -19.78 4.72 3.21
CA LEU A 199 -18.79 5.63 2.64
C LEU A 199 -18.14 5.04 1.38
N VAL A 200 -17.67 3.79 1.46
CA VAL A 200 -17.02 3.10 0.34
C VAL A 200 -17.99 2.92 -0.81
N GLU A 201 -19.17 2.37 -0.56
CA GLU A 201 -20.18 2.12 -1.59
C GLU A 201 -20.60 3.41 -2.31
N TYR A 202 -20.81 4.49 -1.55
CA TYR A 202 -21.22 5.75 -2.14
C TYR A 202 -20.14 6.35 -3.04
N ILE A 203 -18.90 6.39 -2.57
CA ILE A 203 -17.76 6.92 -3.35
C ILE A 203 -17.50 6.06 -4.58
N VAL A 204 -17.43 4.72 -4.42
CA VAL A 204 -17.21 3.80 -5.54
C VAL A 204 -18.31 3.94 -6.58
N ARG A 205 -19.58 3.98 -6.17
CA ARG A 205 -20.70 4.18 -7.11
C ARG A 205 -20.56 5.48 -7.91
N LYS A 206 -20.14 6.58 -7.27
CA LYS A 206 -19.88 7.86 -7.98
C LYS A 206 -18.74 7.74 -8.98
N MET A 207 -17.63 7.11 -8.59
CA MET A 207 -16.49 6.88 -9.48
C MET A 207 -16.84 5.97 -10.66
N ILE A 208 -17.66 4.93 -10.45
CA ILE A 208 -18.15 4.05 -11.54
C ILE A 208 -18.95 4.86 -12.56
N GLN A 209 -19.82 5.77 -12.11
CA GLN A 209 -20.59 6.66 -12.98
C GLN A 209 -19.68 7.59 -13.79
N GLU A 210 -18.66 8.15 -13.16
CA GLU A 210 -17.67 9.03 -13.82
C GLU A 210 -16.76 8.28 -14.80
N LEU A 211 -16.48 7.01 -14.55
CA LEU A 211 -15.66 6.14 -15.42
C LEU A 211 -16.43 5.53 -16.60
N GLY A 212 -17.75 5.67 -16.64
CA GLY A 212 -18.57 5.29 -17.79
C GLY A 212 -19.28 3.93 -17.71
N GLY A 213 -19.45 3.34 -16.52
CA GLY A 213 -20.45 2.26 -16.34
C GLY A 213 -19.93 0.92 -15.79
N GLU A 214 -20.70 -0.14 -16.04
CA GLU A 214 -20.75 -1.38 -15.25
C GLU A 214 -19.49 -2.28 -15.30
N ASP A 215 -18.60 -2.09 -16.29
CA ASP A 215 -17.39 -2.91 -16.44
C ASP A 215 -16.22 -2.48 -15.54
N VAL A 216 -16.43 -1.49 -14.66
CA VAL A 216 -15.40 -0.98 -13.74
C VAL A 216 -15.15 -1.97 -12.61
N LYS A 217 -13.98 -2.60 -12.63
CA LYS A 217 -13.52 -3.46 -11.53
C LYS A 217 -13.15 -2.63 -10.31
N VAL A 218 -13.30 -3.21 -9.12
CA VAL A 218 -12.98 -2.56 -7.85
C VAL A 218 -12.07 -3.50 -7.07
N VAL A 219 -10.83 -3.07 -6.88
CA VAL A 219 -9.77 -3.84 -6.21
C VAL A 219 -9.52 -3.22 -4.85
N ALA A 220 -9.68 -3.99 -3.78
CA ALA A 220 -9.37 -3.57 -2.43
C ALA A 220 -8.02 -4.13 -1.96
N THR A 221 -7.25 -3.30 -1.27
CA THR A 221 -6.01 -3.70 -0.57
C THR A 221 -5.96 -3.06 0.82
N GLY A 222 -4.90 -3.34 1.57
CA GLY A 222 -4.72 -2.81 2.92
C GLY A 222 -5.28 -3.73 4.01
N GLY A 223 -4.95 -3.39 5.26
CA GLY A 223 -5.12 -4.30 6.40
C GLY A 223 -6.57 -4.62 6.77
N LEU A 224 -7.51 -3.72 6.43
CA LEU A 224 -8.93 -3.87 6.75
C LEU A 224 -9.82 -4.14 5.53
N ALA A 225 -9.21 -4.41 4.36
CA ALA A 225 -9.95 -4.72 3.13
C ALA A 225 -10.93 -5.87 3.30
N SER A 226 -10.49 -6.99 3.89
CA SER A 226 -11.32 -8.17 4.07
C SER A 226 -12.54 -7.91 4.97
N LEU A 227 -12.39 -7.06 5.99
CA LEU A 227 -13.49 -6.72 6.89
C LEU A 227 -14.60 -5.96 6.15
N ILE A 228 -14.23 -4.91 5.41
CA ILE A 228 -15.20 -4.09 4.66
C ILE A 228 -15.79 -4.85 3.48
N ALA A 229 -14.96 -5.57 2.71
CA ALA A 229 -15.41 -6.35 1.56
C ALA A 229 -16.41 -7.45 1.95
N SER A 230 -16.38 -7.95 3.19
CA SER A 230 -17.36 -8.92 3.67
C SER A 230 -18.79 -8.37 3.85
N GLU A 231 -18.97 -7.04 3.80
CA GLU A 231 -20.26 -6.36 3.99
C GLU A 231 -20.77 -5.68 2.70
N THR A 232 -20.07 -5.79 1.57
CA THR A 232 -20.44 -5.11 0.33
C THR A 232 -20.10 -5.92 -0.91
N ASN A 233 -20.95 -5.81 -1.93
CA ASN A 233 -20.71 -6.38 -3.25
C ASN A 233 -20.00 -5.40 -4.20
N TYR A 234 -19.71 -4.17 -3.77
CA TYR A 234 -18.99 -3.19 -4.60
C TYR A 234 -17.49 -3.47 -4.71
N ILE A 235 -16.92 -4.31 -3.85
CA ILE A 235 -15.52 -4.74 -3.93
C ILE A 235 -15.47 -6.10 -4.61
N HIS A 236 -14.84 -6.15 -5.78
CA HIS A 236 -14.81 -7.34 -6.63
C HIS A 236 -13.59 -8.23 -6.32
N ILE A 237 -12.47 -7.62 -5.95
CA ILE A 237 -11.19 -8.31 -5.77
C ILE A 237 -10.53 -7.80 -4.48
N ILE A 238 -9.98 -8.71 -3.67
CA ILE A 238 -9.11 -8.35 -2.55
C ILE A 238 -7.70 -8.82 -2.88
N ASP A 239 -6.78 -7.87 -3.03
CA ASP A 239 -5.38 -8.14 -3.35
C ASP A 239 -4.45 -7.54 -2.29
N LYS A 240 -4.11 -8.34 -1.28
CA LYS A 240 -3.27 -7.89 -0.16
C LYS A 240 -1.80 -7.65 -0.55
N LEU A 241 -1.37 -8.14 -1.71
CA LEU A 241 0.00 -8.05 -2.19
C LEU A 241 0.17 -6.95 -3.24
N LEU A 242 -0.89 -6.20 -3.56
CA LEU A 242 -0.94 -5.21 -4.63
C LEU A 242 0.27 -4.26 -4.63
N THR A 243 0.63 -3.70 -3.46
CA THR A 243 1.76 -2.77 -3.36
C THR A 243 3.10 -3.45 -3.60
N LEU A 244 3.31 -4.66 -3.07
CA LEU A 244 4.56 -5.40 -3.24
C LEU A 244 4.74 -5.85 -4.69
N ASP A 245 3.65 -6.31 -5.32
CA ASP A 245 3.64 -6.68 -6.73
C ASP A 245 3.92 -5.45 -7.61
N GLY A 246 3.37 -4.29 -7.27
CA GLY A 246 3.63 -3.03 -7.97
C GLY A 246 5.10 -2.63 -7.90
N LEU A 247 5.74 -2.77 -6.74
CA LEU A 247 7.16 -2.53 -6.57
C LEU A 247 8.00 -3.44 -7.46
N ARG A 248 7.69 -4.74 -7.50
CA ARG A 248 8.36 -5.68 -8.40
C ARG A 248 8.15 -5.31 -9.88
N ILE A 249 6.93 -4.99 -10.30
CA ILE A 249 6.63 -4.58 -11.69
C ILE A 249 7.43 -3.33 -12.07
N ILE A 250 7.46 -2.32 -11.19
CA ILE A 250 8.21 -1.09 -11.42
C ILE A 250 9.71 -1.38 -11.47
N TYR A 251 10.22 -2.22 -10.58
CA TYR A 251 11.62 -2.64 -10.63
C TYR A 251 11.98 -3.24 -12.00
N ASP A 252 11.18 -4.19 -12.49
CA ASP A 252 11.44 -4.85 -13.77
C ASP A 252 11.46 -3.86 -14.94
N ARG A 253 10.60 -2.83 -14.91
CA ARG A 253 10.56 -1.74 -15.92
C ARG A 253 11.80 -0.83 -15.91
N ASN A 254 12.55 -0.80 -14.81
CA ASN A 254 13.70 0.09 -14.62
C ASN A 254 15.05 -0.67 -14.57
N LYS A 255 15.03 -2.01 -14.61
CA LYS A 255 16.21 -2.85 -14.43
C LYS A 255 17.28 -2.64 -15.51
N GLU A 256 16.91 -2.52 -16.78
CA GLU A 256 17.87 -2.42 -17.88
C GLU A 256 18.70 -1.13 -17.86
N GLU A 257 18.05 0.02 -17.58
CA GLU A 257 18.77 1.29 -17.44
C GLU A 257 19.68 1.28 -16.23
N ARG A 258 19.28 0.57 -15.18
CA ARG A 258 20.06 0.47 -13.96
C ARG A 258 21.33 -0.37 -14.14
N ILE A 259 21.26 -1.46 -14.89
CA ILE A 259 22.47 -2.24 -15.26
C ILE A 259 23.43 -1.35 -16.05
N LYS A 260 22.94 -0.62 -17.06
CA LYS A 260 23.77 0.32 -17.84
C LYS A 260 24.39 1.44 -17.01
N TYR A 261 23.68 1.94 -15.99
CA TYR A 261 24.21 2.97 -15.09
C TYR A 261 25.35 2.43 -14.21
N ILE A 262 25.23 1.19 -13.71
CA ILE A 262 26.27 0.54 -12.89
C ILE A 262 27.50 0.24 -13.76
N ASP A 263 27.30 -0.35 -14.95
CA ASP A 263 28.39 -0.72 -15.85
C ASP A 263 29.08 0.51 -16.50
N GLY A 264 28.42 1.66 -16.56
CA GLY A 264 28.95 2.92 -17.10
C GLY A 264 29.66 3.81 -16.07
N GLN A 265 29.73 3.39 -14.80
CA GLN A 265 30.54 4.05 -13.75
C GLN A 265 31.83 3.30 -13.41
N GLU A 266 32.22 2.29 -14.21
CA GLU A 266 33.57 1.70 -14.20
C GLU A 266 34.57 2.47 -15.06
#